data_AF-A0A257TBP7-F1
#
_entry.id   AF-A0A257TBP7-F1
#
_cell.length_a   1.000
_cell.length_b   1.000
_cell.length_c   1.000
_cell.angle_alpha   90.00
_cell.angle_beta   90.00
_cell.angle_gamma   90.00
#
_symmetry.space_group_name_H-M   'P 1'
#
loop_
_entity.id
_entity.type
_entity.pdbx_description
1 polymer ?
#
loop_
_entity_poly.entity_id
_entity_poly.type
_entity_poly.pdbx_seq_one_letter_code
_entity_poly.pdbx_strand_id
1 'polypeptide(L)'
;AEKIVGMALAEQADFMVLSGDILDIELAGPHGVSFLLRQFARLAERQISVYWAGGRVDRPERWPAALNLPGNVYRFSSRRPEDFLFPSADAPLARLTGLSRPRGGKLRAADFWPDPDSLPTIVAAHGRIDRAALAGRNINYWALGGKHRRTTLLDGPQPAHYPGTPQGRGPADLGAHGCTLVEIDEQGRVEMRNAASDVVRWCHRRATVHETTTGESLEQMLADQLRELRSTAPDLDLLVVWSIAGAGPVVSELRRGELAETLLARLRRRFGHDRPVAWSAAIELEPEAAVPPAWSQQDSLLGDFLRALPQFDGEGTNDPADLSGPLELLAGQTPRGRQLDRLLRLSDPADRRRMLQKAAALGASLLTSEDKP
;
A
#
# COMPACT_ATOMS: atom_id res chain seq x y z
N ALA A 1 10.59 -10.37 2.07
CA ALA A 1 11.51 -10.96 1.07
C ALA A 1 12.02 -12.33 1.53
N GLU A 2 12.76 -12.42 2.65
CA GLU A 2 13.26 -13.71 3.15
C GLU A 2 12.14 -14.72 3.46
N LYS A 3 11.05 -14.30 4.13
CA LYS A 3 9.87 -15.15 4.33
C LYS A 3 9.28 -15.67 3.02
N ILE A 4 9.24 -14.85 1.97
CA ILE A 4 8.70 -15.24 0.65
C ILE A 4 9.58 -16.29 -0.01
N VAL A 5 10.90 -16.06 0.00
CA VAL A 5 11.88 -17.03 -0.52
C VAL A 5 11.80 -18.33 0.28
N GLY A 6 11.70 -18.24 1.61
CA GLY A 6 11.48 -19.39 2.49
C GLY A 6 10.21 -20.16 2.15
N MET A 7 9.10 -19.47 1.88
CA MET A 7 7.84 -20.10 1.44
C MET A 7 8.02 -20.79 0.07
N ALA A 8 8.61 -20.12 -0.91
CA ALA A 8 8.88 -20.75 -2.22
C ALA A 8 9.73 -22.02 -2.10
N LEU A 9 10.74 -22.00 -1.22
CA LEU A 9 11.58 -23.17 -0.94
C LEU A 9 10.82 -24.29 -0.21
N ALA A 10 9.98 -23.93 0.76
CA ALA A 10 9.20 -24.90 1.55
C ALA A 10 8.11 -25.58 0.72
N GLU A 11 7.43 -24.80 -0.13
CA GLU A 11 6.39 -25.29 -1.05
C GLU A 11 6.99 -25.96 -2.30
N GLN A 12 8.33 -25.95 -2.46
CA GLN A 12 9.04 -26.51 -3.61
C GLN A 12 8.52 -25.94 -4.94
N ALA A 13 8.30 -24.63 -4.99
CA ALA A 13 7.75 -23.96 -6.17
C ALA A 13 8.66 -24.16 -7.40
N ASP A 14 8.05 -24.45 -8.55
CA ASP A 14 8.75 -24.59 -9.83
C ASP A 14 9.52 -23.31 -10.21
N PHE A 15 8.86 -22.17 -10.01
CA PHE A 15 9.44 -20.85 -10.26
C PHE A 15 8.73 -19.75 -9.45
N MET A 16 9.37 -18.59 -9.37
CA MET A 16 8.84 -17.39 -8.74
C MET A 16 8.64 -16.29 -9.79
N VAL A 17 7.46 -15.67 -9.81
CA VAL A 17 7.18 -14.50 -10.66
C VAL A 17 7.25 -13.23 -9.83
N LEU A 18 8.07 -12.27 -10.27
CA LEU A 18 8.22 -10.94 -9.67
C LEU A 18 7.67 -9.87 -10.61
N SER A 19 6.51 -9.31 -10.29
CA SER A 19 5.85 -8.28 -11.09
C SER A 19 6.28 -6.84 -10.73
N GLY A 20 7.55 -6.66 -10.39
CA GLY A 20 8.21 -5.35 -10.34
C GLY A 20 8.12 -4.59 -9.02
N ASP A 21 8.80 -3.44 -8.97
CA ASP A 21 9.02 -2.61 -7.79
C ASP A 21 9.68 -3.35 -6.61
N ILE A 22 10.61 -4.26 -6.93
CA ILE A 22 11.30 -5.12 -5.96
C ILE A 22 12.40 -4.37 -5.20
N LEU A 23 13.22 -3.59 -5.90
CA LEU A 23 14.36 -2.90 -5.31
C LEU A 23 14.68 -1.60 -6.06
N ASP A 24 14.62 -0.47 -5.35
CA ASP A 24 15.21 0.77 -5.84
C ASP A 24 16.70 0.78 -5.48
N ILE A 25 17.57 0.64 -6.49
CA ILE A 25 19.01 0.47 -6.29
C ILE A 25 19.66 1.73 -5.72
N GLU A 26 19.16 2.90 -6.09
CA GLU A 26 19.70 4.19 -5.60
C GLU A 26 19.38 4.37 -4.11
N LEU A 27 18.18 3.96 -3.67
CA LEU A 27 17.77 4.07 -2.27
C LEU A 27 18.27 2.92 -1.39
N ALA A 28 18.40 1.70 -1.94
CA ALA A 28 18.72 0.52 -1.15
C ALA A 28 20.23 0.35 -0.88
N GLY A 29 21.07 0.98 -1.69
CA GLY A 29 22.53 0.87 -1.60
C GLY A 29 23.06 -0.55 -1.80
N PRO A 30 24.37 -0.77 -1.56
CA PRO A 30 25.03 -2.05 -1.82
C PRO A 30 24.45 -3.22 -1.01
N HIS A 31 24.00 -2.96 0.22
CA HIS A 31 23.44 -4.00 1.09
C HIS A 31 22.16 -4.59 0.52
N GLY A 32 21.22 -3.75 0.05
CA GLY A 32 19.95 -4.24 -0.51
C GLY A 32 20.15 -5.07 -1.78
N VAL A 33 21.07 -4.63 -2.64
CA VAL A 33 21.46 -5.37 -3.85
C VAL A 33 22.08 -6.72 -3.49
N SER A 34 23.06 -6.73 -2.58
CA SER A 34 23.72 -7.95 -2.11
C SER A 34 22.73 -8.92 -1.46
N PHE A 35 21.79 -8.41 -0.65
CA PHE A 35 20.72 -9.20 -0.06
C PHE A 35 19.85 -9.87 -1.13
N LEU A 36 19.41 -9.13 -2.14
CA LEU A 36 18.57 -9.67 -3.23
C LEU A 36 19.31 -10.76 -4.01
N LEU A 37 20.58 -10.54 -4.35
CA LEU A 37 21.42 -11.53 -5.03
C LEU A 37 21.59 -12.81 -4.21
N ARG A 38 21.77 -12.71 -2.89
CA ARG A 38 21.79 -13.89 -2.00
C ARG A 38 20.47 -14.65 -2.02
N GLN A 39 19.33 -13.96 -2.04
CA GLN A 39 18.04 -14.63 -2.11
C GLN A 39 17.84 -15.36 -3.45
N PHE A 40 18.27 -14.78 -4.56
CA PHE A 40 18.25 -15.45 -5.86
C PHE A 40 19.18 -16.67 -5.91
N ALA A 41 20.36 -16.59 -5.30
CA ALA A 41 21.27 -17.73 -5.20
C ALA A 41 20.66 -18.88 -4.38
N ARG A 42 20.00 -18.59 -3.25
CA ARG A 42 19.27 -19.61 -2.47
C ARG A 42 18.19 -20.33 -3.27
N LEU A 43 17.48 -19.61 -4.14
CA LEU A 43 16.50 -20.22 -5.06
C LEU A 43 17.19 -21.07 -6.13
N ALA A 44 18.34 -20.61 -6.64
CA ALA A 44 19.14 -21.34 -7.63
C ALA A 44 19.65 -22.70 -7.10
N GLU A 45 20.04 -22.77 -5.82
CA GLU A 45 20.45 -24.02 -5.15
C GLU A 45 19.36 -25.09 -5.14
N ARG A 46 18.08 -24.69 -5.24
CA ARG A 46 16.92 -25.58 -5.36
C ARG A 46 16.32 -25.59 -6.77
N GLN A 47 17.04 -25.06 -7.75
CA GLN A 47 16.63 -24.99 -9.16
C GLN A 47 15.31 -24.22 -9.39
N ILE A 48 14.95 -23.31 -8.49
CA ILE A 48 13.76 -22.47 -8.61
C ILE A 48 14.11 -21.29 -9.52
N SER A 49 13.46 -21.23 -10.68
CA SER A 49 13.62 -20.12 -11.64
C SER A 49 12.91 -18.85 -11.15
N VAL A 50 13.41 -17.68 -11.53
CA VAL A 50 12.81 -16.38 -11.19
C VAL A 50 12.53 -15.61 -12.46
N TYR A 51 11.28 -15.26 -12.69
CA TYR A 51 10.85 -14.46 -13.84
C TYR A 51 10.43 -13.07 -13.37
N TRP A 52 11.16 -12.04 -13.81
CA TRP A 52 11.06 -10.70 -13.26
C TRP A 52 10.67 -9.67 -14.32
N ALA A 53 9.44 -9.17 -14.18
CA ALA A 53 8.93 -8.02 -14.93
C ALA A 53 9.14 -6.75 -14.09
N GLY A 54 10.19 -5.99 -14.38
CA GLY A 54 10.55 -4.78 -13.67
C GLY A 54 9.43 -3.73 -13.69
N GLY A 55 9.26 -3.05 -12.55
CA GLY A 55 8.29 -2.00 -12.34
C GLY A 55 8.83 -0.61 -12.64
N ARG A 56 8.41 0.39 -11.87
CA ARG A 56 8.85 1.78 -12.00
C ARG A 56 10.28 1.97 -11.52
N VAL A 57 10.60 1.40 -10.36
CA VAL A 57 11.88 1.70 -9.68
C VAL A 57 13.02 0.79 -10.14
N ASP A 58 12.69 -0.40 -10.63
CA ASP A 58 13.61 -1.52 -10.90
C ASP A 58 13.58 -2.00 -12.37
N ARG A 59 13.32 -1.08 -13.30
CA ARG A 59 13.34 -1.35 -14.75
C ARG A 59 14.64 -2.03 -15.20
N PRO A 60 14.59 -2.86 -16.28
CA PRO A 60 15.75 -3.48 -16.92
C PRO A 60 17.01 -2.62 -16.95
N GLU A 61 16.88 -1.39 -17.46
CA GLU A 61 17.99 -0.45 -17.73
C GLU A 61 18.59 0.17 -16.46
N ARG A 62 17.91 0.06 -15.32
CA ARG A 62 18.40 0.60 -14.04
C ARG A 62 19.34 -0.35 -13.31
N TRP A 63 19.38 -1.62 -13.71
CA TRP A 63 20.27 -2.59 -13.10
C TRP A 63 21.71 -2.35 -13.55
N PRO A 64 22.69 -2.25 -12.63
CA PRO A 64 24.08 -2.01 -12.99
C PRO A 64 24.64 -3.10 -13.89
N ALA A 65 25.24 -2.72 -15.02
CA ALA A 65 25.83 -3.66 -15.98
C ALA A 65 26.97 -4.51 -15.38
N ALA A 66 27.65 -3.98 -14.35
CA ALA A 66 28.73 -4.70 -13.65
C ALA A 66 28.23 -5.80 -12.69
N LEU A 67 26.91 -5.85 -12.41
CA LEU A 67 26.32 -6.81 -11.49
C LEU A 67 25.61 -7.92 -12.25
N ASN A 68 26.22 -9.10 -12.24
CA ASN A 68 25.64 -10.30 -12.82
C ASN A 68 24.50 -10.83 -11.93
N LEU A 69 23.39 -11.18 -12.56
CA LEU A 69 22.33 -11.93 -11.91
C LEU A 69 22.66 -13.43 -11.96
N PRO A 70 22.23 -14.22 -10.96
CA PRO A 70 22.31 -15.67 -11.04
C PRO A 70 21.58 -16.21 -12.27
N GLY A 71 22.05 -17.34 -12.82
CA GLY A 71 21.54 -17.90 -14.08
C GLY A 71 20.08 -18.36 -14.06
N ASN A 72 19.47 -18.49 -12.87
CA ASN A 72 18.05 -18.78 -12.70
C ASN A 72 17.15 -17.53 -12.79
N VAL A 73 17.71 -16.33 -12.96
CA VAL A 73 16.93 -15.08 -13.00
C VAL A 73 16.77 -14.60 -14.43
N TYR A 74 15.54 -14.63 -14.92
CA TYR A 74 15.13 -14.20 -16.24
C TYR A 74 14.38 -12.86 -16.13
N ARG A 75 14.89 -11.82 -16.79
CA ARG A 75 14.29 -10.48 -16.77
C ARG A 75 13.62 -10.18 -18.09
N PHE A 76 12.37 -9.75 -18.03
CA PHE A 76 11.65 -9.29 -19.21
C PHE A 76 12.12 -7.90 -19.64
N SER A 77 12.23 -7.67 -20.94
CA SER A 77 12.49 -6.36 -21.54
C SER A 77 11.42 -5.31 -21.19
N SER A 78 11.79 -4.03 -21.31
CA SER A 78 10.86 -2.90 -21.20
C SER A 78 10.35 -2.40 -22.56
N ARG A 79 10.78 -3.02 -23.67
CA ARG A 79 10.52 -2.56 -25.04
C ARG A 79 9.38 -3.31 -25.71
N ARG A 80 9.34 -4.64 -25.58
CA ARG A 80 8.33 -5.53 -26.15
C ARG A 80 8.16 -6.76 -25.26
N PRO A 81 6.99 -7.43 -25.31
CA PRO A 81 6.80 -8.71 -24.63
C PRO A 81 7.88 -9.72 -25.02
N GLU A 82 8.38 -10.45 -24.04
CA GLU A 82 9.34 -11.53 -24.21
C GLU A 82 8.78 -12.80 -23.58
N ASP A 83 9.11 -13.93 -24.19
CA ASP A 83 8.62 -15.24 -23.81
C ASP A 83 9.78 -16.10 -23.28
N PHE A 84 9.52 -16.77 -22.17
CA PHE A 84 10.36 -17.84 -21.65
C PHE A 84 9.51 -19.11 -21.53
N LEU A 85 10.11 -20.24 -21.89
CA LEU A 85 9.51 -21.55 -21.71
C LEU A 85 10.05 -22.16 -20.43
N PHE A 86 9.14 -22.62 -19.55
CA PHE A 86 9.52 -23.35 -18.36
C PHE A 86 9.74 -24.83 -18.73
N PRO A 87 10.96 -25.36 -18.54
CA PRO A 87 11.32 -26.69 -19.05
C PRO A 87 10.75 -27.83 -18.19
N SER A 88 10.56 -28.99 -18.83
CA SER A 88 10.44 -30.30 -18.18
C SER A 88 11.19 -31.34 -19.00
N ALA A 89 11.23 -32.60 -18.54
CA ALA A 89 12.02 -33.67 -19.13
C ALA A 89 11.67 -33.94 -20.61
N ASP A 90 10.38 -33.89 -20.96
CA ASP A 90 9.90 -34.26 -22.29
C ASP A 90 9.48 -33.05 -23.15
N ALA A 91 8.83 -32.06 -22.54
CA ALA A 91 8.31 -30.86 -23.21
C ALA A 91 8.18 -29.69 -22.22
N PRO A 92 8.10 -28.43 -22.67
CA PRO A 92 7.80 -27.29 -21.80
C PRO A 92 6.47 -27.46 -21.07
N LEU A 93 6.39 -27.09 -19.78
CA LEU A 93 5.15 -27.16 -18.99
C LEU A 93 4.35 -25.87 -19.03
N ALA A 94 5.00 -24.74 -19.23
CA ALA A 94 4.36 -23.43 -19.23
C ALA A 94 5.13 -22.44 -20.08
N ARG A 95 4.40 -21.46 -20.62
CA ARG A 95 4.98 -20.27 -21.24
C ARG A 95 4.79 -19.06 -20.33
N LEU A 96 5.89 -18.43 -19.97
CA LEU A 96 5.88 -17.16 -19.26
C LEU A 96 6.13 -16.04 -20.26
N THR A 97 5.13 -15.20 -20.47
CA THR A 97 5.25 -14.01 -21.30
C THR A 97 5.23 -12.78 -20.41
N GLY A 98 6.05 -11.78 -20.70
CA GLY A 98 6.14 -10.65 -19.79
C GLY A 98 6.74 -9.40 -20.39
N LEU A 99 6.42 -8.29 -19.74
CA LEU A 99 6.87 -6.95 -20.12
C LEU A 99 7.15 -6.14 -18.87
N SER A 100 8.40 -5.72 -18.70
CA SER A 100 8.76 -4.70 -17.73
C SER A 100 8.14 -3.35 -18.11
N ARG A 101 7.81 -2.52 -17.12
CA ARG A 101 7.09 -1.26 -17.34
C ARG A 101 7.78 -0.36 -18.40
N PRO A 102 7.13 -0.04 -19.52
CA PRO A 102 7.70 0.82 -20.56
C PRO A 102 7.76 2.29 -20.11
N ARG A 103 8.70 3.06 -20.66
CA ARG A 103 8.89 4.50 -20.33
C ARG A 103 7.63 5.36 -20.58
N GLY A 104 6.82 5.00 -21.58
CA GLY A 104 5.56 5.68 -21.96
C GLY A 104 4.28 5.16 -21.27
N GLY A 105 4.40 4.16 -20.39
CA GLY A 105 3.51 4.04 -19.23
C GLY A 105 2.08 3.51 -19.44
N LYS A 106 1.79 2.65 -20.43
CA LYS A 106 0.54 1.88 -20.42
C LYS A 106 0.77 0.42 -20.75
N LEU A 107 0.35 -0.45 -19.83
CA LEU A 107 0.25 -1.89 -20.06
C LEU A 107 -0.96 -2.15 -20.96
N ARG A 108 -0.78 -2.91 -22.04
CA ARG A 108 -1.87 -3.27 -22.95
C ARG A 108 -2.07 -4.77 -22.92
N ALA A 109 -3.29 -5.21 -22.63
CA ALA A 109 -3.63 -6.63 -22.64
C ALA A 109 -3.43 -7.27 -24.02
N ALA A 110 -3.61 -6.48 -25.08
CA ALA A 110 -3.51 -6.91 -26.47
C ALA A 110 -2.08 -7.26 -26.91
N ASP A 111 -1.07 -6.87 -26.13
CA ASP A 111 0.32 -7.22 -26.41
C ASP A 111 0.63 -8.67 -26.03
N PHE A 112 -0.30 -9.37 -25.36
CA PHE A 112 -0.15 -10.75 -24.92
C PHE A 112 -1.22 -11.64 -25.56
N TRP A 113 -0.81 -12.83 -25.98
CA TRP A 113 -1.65 -13.87 -26.57
C TRP A 113 -1.49 -15.18 -25.79
N PRO A 114 -2.45 -16.11 -25.85
CA PRO A 114 -2.26 -17.46 -25.33
C PRO A 114 -1.29 -18.25 -26.21
N ASP A 115 -0.72 -19.31 -25.66
CA ASP A 115 0.15 -20.19 -26.41
C ASP A 115 -0.61 -20.95 -27.53
N PRO A 116 -0.09 -21.01 -28.77
CA PRO A 116 -0.73 -21.73 -29.87
C PRO A 116 -0.89 -23.23 -29.62
N ASP A 117 0.06 -23.84 -28.91
CA ASP A 117 0.09 -25.28 -28.60
C ASP A 117 -0.65 -25.58 -27.28
N SER A 118 -1.42 -24.61 -26.78
CA SER A 118 -2.21 -24.71 -25.55
C SER A 118 -1.38 -24.93 -24.28
N LEU A 119 -0.10 -24.55 -24.28
CA LEU A 119 0.67 -24.49 -23.05
C LEU A 119 0.05 -23.47 -22.07
N PRO A 120 -0.03 -23.80 -20.77
CA PRO A 120 -0.38 -22.85 -19.72
C PRO A 120 0.42 -21.55 -19.88
N THR A 121 -0.29 -20.44 -20.14
CA THR A 121 0.33 -19.14 -20.37
C THR A 121 0.18 -18.26 -19.13
N ILE A 122 1.32 -17.78 -18.62
CA ILE A 122 1.40 -16.89 -17.47
C ILE A 122 1.94 -15.54 -17.94
N VAL A 123 1.18 -14.47 -17.72
CA VAL A 123 1.64 -13.10 -17.99
C VAL A 123 2.25 -12.49 -16.73
N ALA A 124 3.49 -12.02 -16.82
CA ALA A 124 4.14 -11.20 -15.81
C ALA A 124 4.23 -9.73 -16.27
N ALA A 125 3.53 -8.83 -15.60
CA ALA A 125 3.50 -7.43 -16.01
C ALA A 125 3.30 -6.46 -14.85
N HIS A 126 3.78 -5.22 -15.02
CA HIS A 126 3.66 -4.16 -14.03
C HIS A 126 2.90 -2.96 -14.58
N GLY A 127 1.77 -2.63 -13.96
CA GLY A 127 0.94 -1.49 -14.33
C GLY A 127 -0.54 -1.67 -14.00
N ARG A 128 -1.31 -0.62 -14.25
CA ARG A 128 -2.77 -0.68 -14.16
C ARG A 128 -3.34 -1.22 -15.48
N ILE A 129 -4.29 -2.13 -15.37
CA ILE A 129 -5.06 -2.68 -16.48
C ILE A 129 -6.52 -2.77 -16.07
N ASP A 130 -7.41 -2.49 -17.02
CA ASP A 130 -8.84 -2.54 -16.78
C ASP A 130 -9.38 -3.95 -17.02
N ARG A 131 -10.34 -4.38 -16.20
CA ARG A 131 -10.96 -5.72 -16.29
C ARG A 131 -11.49 -6.02 -17.69
N ALA A 132 -12.08 -5.02 -18.36
CA ALA A 132 -12.63 -5.17 -19.71
C ALA A 132 -11.56 -5.49 -20.76
N ALA A 133 -10.32 -4.99 -20.60
CA ALA A 133 -9.24 -5.25 -21.53
C ALA A 133 -8.72 -6.70 -21.45
N LEU A 134 -8.92 -7.36 -20.31
CA LEU A 134 -8.49 -8.75 -20.07
C LEU A 134 -9.50 -9.78 -20.60
N ALA A 135 -10.75 -9.37 -20.82
CA ALA A 135 -11.79 -10.27 -21.29
C ALA A 135 -11.45 -10.85 -22.69
N GLY A 136 -11.65 -12.16 -22.83
CA GLY A 136 -11.42 -12.88 -24.10
C GLY A 136 -9.96 -12.95 -24.55
N ARG A 137 -8.98 -12.71 -23.65
CA ARG A 137 -7.56 -12.92 -23.95
C ARG A 137 -7.15 -14.40 -23.88
N ASN A 138 -7.94 -15.24 -23.23
CA ASN A 138 -7.70 -16.69 -23.09
C ASN A 138 -6.36 -17.07 -22.43
N ILE A 139 -5.84 -16.22 -21.54
CA ILE A 139 -4.58 -16.45 -20.82
C ILE A 139 -4.88 -17.06 -19.45
N ASN A 140 -4.19 -18.15 -19.08
CA ASN A 140 -4.44 -18.88 -17.84
C ASN A 140 -4.27 -17.99 -16.61
N TYR A 141 -3.16 -17.23 -16.51
CA TYR A 141 -2.92 -16.41 -15.32
C TYR A 141 -2.22 -15.09 -15.63
N TRP A 142 -2.71 -14.00 -15.05
CA TRP A 142 -2.02 -12.70 -15.08
C TRP A 142 -1.46 -12.35 -13.69
N ALA A 143 -0.15 -12.46 -13.55
CA ALA A 143 0.63 -11.99 -12.42
C ALA A 143 0.93 -10.49 -12.56
N LEU A 144 0.03 -9.65 -12.04
CA LEU A 144 0.09 -8.20 -12.19
C LEU A 144 0.78 -7.51 -10.99
N GLY A 145 1.56 -6.48 -11.24
CA GLY A 145 2.17 -5.63 -10.22
C GLY A 145 1.80 -4.16 -10.33
N GLY A 146 2.08 -3.39 -9.28
CA GLY A 146 1.83 -1.94 -9.22
C GLY A 146 0.64 -1.49 -8.38
N LYS A 147 -0.02 -2.41 -7.66
CA LYS A 147 -0.98 -2.08 -6.58
C LYS A 147 -0.45 -2.61 -5.26
N HIS A 148 -0.47 -1.78 -4.21
CA HIS A 148 -0.05 -2.20 -2.88
C HIS A 148 -1.07 -3.10 -2.20
N ARG A 149 -2.36 -2.83 -2.42
CA ARG A 149 -3.45 -3.65 -1.89
C ARG A 149 -3.71 -4.85 -2.81
N ARG A 150 -3.70 -6.05 -2.22
CA ARG A 150 -4.08 -7.28 -2.91
C ARG A 150 -5.44 -7.13 -3.58
N THR A 151 -5.51 -7.44 -4.87
CA THR A 151 -6.75 -7.27 -5.66
C THR A 151 -6.80 -8.31 -6.78
N THR A 152 -7.88 -9.09 -6.83
CA THR A 152 -8.19 -9.97 -7.96
C THR A 152 -9.15 -9.25 -8.90
N LEU A 153 -8.73 -9.00 -10.14
CA LEU A 153 -9.56 -8.34 -11.17
C LEU A 153 -10.52 -9.31 -11.85
N LEU A 154 -10.05 -10.54 -12.08
CA LEU A 154 -10.80 -11.66 -12.63
C LEU A 154 -10.62 -12.85 -11.70
N ASP A 155 -11.72 -13.42 -11.23
CA ASP A 155 -11.81 -14.51 -10.25
C ASP A 155 -12.26 -15.85 -10.86
N GLY A 156 -12.48 -15.89 -12.17
CA GLY A 156 -12.85 -17.09 -12.92
C GLY A 156 -11.65 -18.00 -13.27
N PRO A 157 -11.81 -18.89 -14.27
CA PRO A 157 -10.78 -19.89 -14.62
C PRO A 157 -9.46 -19.28 -15.13
N GLN A 158 -9.48 -18.00 -15.48
CA GLN A 158 -8.35 -17.23 -16.01
C GLN A 158 -8.10 -15.99 -15.15
N PRO A 159 -7.58 -16.17 -13.93
CA PRO A 159 -7.51 -15.07 -13.00
C PRO A 159 -6.47 -14.03 -13.38
N ALA A 160 -6.78 -12.78 -13.01
CA ALA A 160 -5.86 -11.67 -13.11
C ALA A 160 -5.69 -11.02 -11.75
N HIS A 161 -4.46 -11.05 -11.24
CA HIS A 161 -4.22 -10.90 -9.82
C HIS A 161 -3.08 -9.95 -9.51
N TYR A 162 -3.34 -9.00 -8.62
CA TYR A 162 -2.35 -8.19 -7.94
C TYR A 162 -2.11 -8.79 -6.55
N PRO A 163 -0.92 -9.35 -6.25
CA PRO A 163 -0.63 -9.93 -4.94
C PRO A 163 -0.52 -8.87 -3.83
N GLY A 164 -0.30 -7.60 -4.20
CA GLY A 164 -0.06 -6.52 -3.25
C GLY A 164 1.42 -6.39 -2.91
N THR A 165 1.74 -5.54 -1.93
CA THR A 165 3.07 -5.49 -1.34
C THR A 165 3.26 -6.64 -0.34
N PRO A 166 4.48 -7.15 -0.16
CA PRO A 166 4.76 -8.23 0.78
C PRO A 166 4.77 -7.79 2.25
N GLN A 167 4.88 -6.48 2.49
CA GLN A 167 4.89 -5.84 3.80
C GLN A 167 4.30 -4.44 3.64
N GLY A 168 3.31 -4.10 4.48
CA GLY A 168 2.77 -2.73 4.54
C GLY A 168 3.82 -1.77 5.10
N ARG A 169 4.00 -0.61 4.46
CA ARG A 169 5.03 0.38 4.83
C ARG A 169 4.47 1.61 5.52
N GLY A 170 3.16 1.72 5.64
CA GLY A 170 2.52 2.81 6.37
C GLY A 170 1.03 2.58 6.66
N PRO A 171 0.38 3.52 7.33
CA PRO A 171 -1.03 3.43 7.74
C PRO A 171 -2.03 3.18 6.61
N ALA A 172 -1.68 3.50 5.36
CA ALA A 172 -2.54 3.24 4.20
C ALA A 172 -2.50 1.77 3.73
N ASP A 173 -1.44 1.04 4.10
CA ASP A 173 -1.22 -0.37 3.75
C ASP A 173 -1.75 -1.27 4.89
N LEU A 174 -3.06 -1.25 5.09
CA LEU A 174 -3.73 -1.97 6.18
C LEU A 174 -3.88 -3.47 5.89
N GLY A 175 -3.83 -4.27 6.96
CA GLY A 175 -4.17 -5.69 6.93
C GLY A 175 -3.01 -6.60 6.54
N ALA A 176 -3.33 -7.81 6.12
CA ALA A 176 -2.33 -8.83 5.79
C ALA A 176 -1.63 -8.51 4.45
N HIS A 177 -0.32 -8.66 4.44
CA HIS A 177 0.53 -8.45 3.27
C HIS A 177 1.38 -9.69 3.01
N GLY A 178 1.70 -9.98 1.75
CA GLY A 178 2.27 -11.26 1.39
C GLY A 178 2.52 -11.47 -0.08
N CYS A 179 2.49 -12.74 -0.46
CA CYS A 179 2.51 -13.19 -1.85
C CYS A 179 1.34 -14.15 -2.09
N THR A 180 1.19 -14.57 -3.35
CA THR A 180 0.17 -15.54 -3.75
C THR A 180 0.90 -16.78 -4.24
N LEU A 181 0.58 -17.92 -3.65
CA LEU A 181 0.92 -19.24 -4.19
C LEU A 181 -0.09 -19.56 -5.27
N VAL A 182 0.41 -20.00 -6.43
CA VAL A 182 -0.40 -20.26 -7.61
C VAL A 182 -0.06 -21.65 -8.09
N GLU A 183 -1.06 -22.51 -8.15
CA GLU A 183 -0.96 -23.85 -8.71
C GLU A 183 -1.74 -23.85 -10.03
N ILE A 184 -1.11 -24.34 -11.10
CA ILE A 184 -1.77 -24.50 -12.40
C ILE A 184 -1.69 -25.97 -12.76
N ASP A 185 -2.85 -26.62 -12.89
CA ASP A 185 -2.91 -28.04 -13.24
C ASP A 185 -2.67 -28.30 -14.74
N GLU A 186 -2.60 -29.57 -15.12
CA GLU A 186 -2.40 -30.02 -16.51
C GLU A 186 -3.51 -29.54 -17.47
N GLN A 187 -4.68 -29.19 -16.95
CA GLN A 187 -5.79 -28.64 -17.74
C GLN A 187 -5.76 -27.10 -17.78
N GLY A 188 -4.74 -26.48 -17.19
CA GLY A 188 -4.57 -25.04 -17.14
C GLY A 188 -5.50 -24.33 -16.15
N ARG A 189 -6.13 -25.07 -15.22
CA ARG A 189 -6.94 -24.46 -14.15
C ARG A 189 -6.03 -23.89 -13.08
N VAL A 190 -6.40 -22.71 -12.60
CA VAL A 190 -5.57 -21.94 -11.66
C VAL A 190 -6.20 -21.92 -10.29
N GLU A 191 -5.44 -22.39 -9.29
CA GLU A 191 -5.77 -22.24 -7.88
C GLU A 191 -4.83 -21.21 -7.24
N MET A 192 -5.40 -20.31 -6.43
CA MET A 192 -4.63 -19.24 -5.79
C MET A 192 -4.82 -19.28 -4.27
N ARG A 193 -3.71 -19.43 -3.54
CA ARG A 193 -3.69 -19.37 -2.07
C ARG A 193 -2.90 -18.14 -1.61
N ASN A 194 -3.48 -17.37 -0.69
CA ASN A 194 -2.78 -16.24 -0.09
C ASN A 194 -1.74 -16.75 0.94
N ALA A 195 -0.53 -16.23 0.85
CA ALA A 195 0.57 -16.57 1.75
C ALA A 195 1.09 -15.29 2.41
N ALA A 196 0.70 -15.08 3.67
CA ALA A 196 1.10 -13.91 4.44
C ALA A 196 2.61 -13.92 4.71
N SER A 197 3.28 -12.78 4.48
CA SER A 197 4.72 -12.62 4.70
C SER A 197 5.08 -11.41 5.55
N ASP A 198 4.06 -10.68 6.03
CA ASP A 198 4.25 -9.56 6.92
C ASP A 198 4.91 -9.99 8.23
N VAL A 199 5.76 -9.11 8.76
CA VAL A 199 6.38 -9.23 10.09
C VAL A 199 5.75 -8.27 11.08
N VAL A 200 5.18 -7.19 10.56
CA VAL A 200 4.43 -6.19 11.31
C VAL A 200 3.16 -5.87 10.54
N ARG A 201 2.01 -5.76 11.21
CA ARG A 201 0.73 -5.49 10.57
C ARG A 201 0.17 -4.13 10.95
N TRP A 202 -0.14 -3.31 9.95
CA TRP A 202 -0.90 -2.08 10.18
C TRP A 202 -2.39 -2.42 10.36
N CYS A 203 -2.94 -1.94 11.46
CA CYS A 203 -4.33 -2.11 11.85
C CYS A 203 -4.99 -0.74 11.99
N HIS A 204 -6.23 -0.65 11.54
CA HIS A 204 -7.10 0.47 11.85
C HIS A 204 -8.19 -0.01 12.80
N ARG A 205 -8.44 0.75 13.87
CA ARG A 205 -9.46 0.45 14.87
C ARG A 205 -10.28 1.69 15.17
N ARG A 206 -11.60 1.51 15.19
CA ARG A 206 -12.55 2.59 15.46
C ARG A 206 -13.09 2.43 16.88
N ALA A 207 -13.12 3.52 17.64
CA ALA A 207 -13.78 3.59 18.94
C ALA A 207 -14.86 4.68 18.88
N THR A 208 -16.07 4.32 19.28
CA THR A 208 -17.20 5.25 19.34
C THR A 208 -17.35 5.78 20.76
N VAL A 209 -17.35 7.11 20.91
CA VAL A 209 -17.52 7.79 22.19
C VAL A 209 -18.85 8.55 22.23
N HIS A 210 -19.36 8.72 23.43
CA HIS A 210 -20.61 9.43 23.73
C HIS A 210 -20.36 10.57 24.72
N GLU A 211 -21.36 11.42 24.95
CA GLU A 211 -21.24 12.59 25.85
C GLU A 211 -20.75 12.24 27.27
N THR A 212 -21.10 11.05 27.75
CA THR A 212 -20.71 10.54 29.08
C THR A 212 -19.35 9.84 29.10
N THR A 213 -18.67 9.71 27.96
CA THR A 213 -17.39 9.00 27.87
C THR A 213 -16.28 9.85 28.46
N THR A 214 -15.60 9.31 29.46
CA THR A 214 -14.42 9.93 30.08
C THR A 214 -13.13 9.47 29.39
N GLY A 215 -12.02 10.19 29.60
CA GLY A 215 -10.71 9.77 29.11
C GLY A 215 -10.27 8.40 29.62
N GLU A 216 -10.63 8.05 30.87
CA GLU A 216 -10.36 6.72 31.45
C GLU A 216 -11.18 5.61 30.79
N SER A 217 -12.48 5.86 30.55
CA SER A 217 -13.33 4.91 29.82
C SER A 217 -12.82 4.68 28.40
N LEU A 218 -12.41 5.74 27.71
CA LEU A 218 -11.78 5.63 26.40
C LEU A 218 -10.48 4.82 26.46
N GLU A 219 -9.58 5.09 27.42
CA GLU A 219 -8.35 4.31 27.59
C GLU A 219 -8.65 2.82 27.73
N GLN A 220 -9.65 2.48 28.54
CA GLN A 220 -10.05 1.10 28.75
C GLN A 220 -10.60 0.46 27.48
N MET A 221 -11.46 1.16 26.72
CA MET A 221 -11.96 0.68 25.42
C MET A 221 -10.83 0.38 24.43
N LEU A 222 -9.86 1.29 24.30
CA LEU A 222 -8.70 1.09 23.41
C LEU A 222 -7.84 -0.08 23.91
N ALA A 223 -7.63 -0.19 25.22
CA ALA A 223 -6.87 -1.29 25.82
C ALA A 223 -7.56 -2.66 25.60
N ASP A 224 -8.89 -2.72 25.68
CA ASP A 224 -9.65 -3.94 25.41
C ASP A 224 -9.50 -4.38 23.95
N GLN A 225 -9.63 -3.45 23.00
CA GLN A 225 -9.41 -3.73 21.57
C GLN A 225 -7.97 -4.17 21.26
N LEU A 226 -6.97 -3.64 21.98
CA LEU A 226 -5.58 -4.11 21.85
C LEU A 226 -5.41 -5.55 22.34
N ARG A 227 -6.05 -5.93 23.46
CA ARG A 227 -5.98 -7.32 23.95
C ARG A 227 -6.64 -8.29 22.98
N GLU A 228 -7.79 -7.92 22.43
CA GLU A 228 -8.47 -8.69 21.38
C GLU A 228 -7.56 -8.86 20.14
N LEU A 229 -6.95 -7.77 19.67
CA LEU A 229 -6.01 -7.79 18.55
C LEU A 229 -4.82 -8.73 18.79
N ARG A 230 -4.21 -8.69 19.97
CA ARG A 230 -3.10 -9.59 20.32
C ARG A 230 -3.53 -11.05 20.36
N SER A 231 -4.76 -11.33 20.83
CA SER A 231 -5.28 -12.70 20.88
C SER A 231 -5.56 -13.30 19.50
N THR A 232 -5.94 -12.47 18.53
CA THR A 232 -6.25 -12.91 17.15
C THR A 232 -5.02 -12.99 16.26
N ALA A 233 -3.89 -12.41 16.67
CA ALA A 233 -2.63 -12.40 15.94
C ALA A 233 -1.42 -12.60 16.88
N PRO A 234 -1.28 -13.78 17.51
CA PRO A 234 -0.27 -14.02 18.56
C PRO A 234 1.19 -13.91 18.06
N ASP A 235 1.44 -14.13 16.78
CA ASP A 235 2.78 -14.18 16.19
C ASP A 235 3.17 -12.93 15.38
N LEU A 236 2.38 -11.85 15.46
CA LEU A 236 2.57 -10.65 14.65
C LEU A 236 2.56 -9.39 15.50
N ASP A 237 3.61 -8.60 15.39
CA ASP A 237 3.63 -7.25 15.94
C ASP A 237 2.64 -6.37 15.15
N LEU A 238 1.92 -5.50 15.85
CA LEU A 238 0.81 -4.70 15.33
C LEU A 238 1.12 -3.21 15.50
N LEU A 239 0.85 -2.44 14.46
CA LEU A 239 0.84 -0.98 14.48
C LEU A 239 -0.61 -0.51 14.33
N VAL A 240 -1.18 0.07 15.38
CA VAL A 240 -2.60 0.39 15.45
C VAL A 240 -2.81 1.90 15.31
N VAL A 241 -3.55 2.29 14.28
CA VAL A 241 -4.10 3.66 14.15
C VAL A 241 -5.54 3.64 14.64
N TRP A 242 -5.85 4.55 15.55
CA TRP A 242 -7.18 4.67 16.14
C TRP A 242 -7.96 5.76 15.45
N SER A 243 -9.22 5.49 15.10
CA SER A 243 -10.19 6.51 14.73
C SER A 243 -11.24 6.65 15.84
N ILE A 244 -11.36 7.86 16.38
CA ILE A 244 -12.33 8.16 17.44
C ILE A 244 -13.51 8.89 16.81
N ALA A 245 -14.69 8.30 16.92
CA ALA A 245 -15.92 8.84 16.37
C ALA A 245 -16.90 9.17 17.48
N GLY A 246 -17.65 10.27 17.35
CA GLY A 246 -18.67 10.67 18.31
C GLY A 246 -18.50 12.09 18.82
N ALA A 247 -19.15 12.39 19.93
CA ALA A 247 -19.18 13.71 20.53
C ALA A 247 -19.02 13.62 22.06
N GLY A 248 -18.65 14.72 22.69
CA GLY A 248 -18.52 14.83 24.15
C GLY A 248 -17.23 15.53 24.58
N PRO A 249 -17.05 15.76 25.90
CA PRO A 249 -15.89 16.46 26.44
C PRO A 249 -14.56 15.80 26.04
N VAL A 250 -14.51 14.47 26.00
CA VAL A 250 -13.32 13.70 25.61
C VAL A 250 -12.87 13.99 24.17
N VAL A 251 -13.80 14.26 23.25
CA VAL A 251 -13.47 14.62 21.85
C VAL A 251 -12.81 15.98 21.80
N SER A 252 -13.33 16.95 22.59
CA SER A 252 -12.74 18.28 22.71
C SER A 252 -11.33 18.23 23.31
N GLU A 253 -11.11 17.39 24.33
CA GLU A 253 -9.79 17.18 24.92
C GLU A 253 -8.80 16.51 23.95
N LEU A 254 -9.25 15.50 23.21
CA LEU A 254 -8.44 14.86 22.16
C LEU A 254 -8.04 15.85 21.07
N ARG A 255 -8.94 16.78 20.70
CA ARG A 255 -8.68 17.81 19.69
C ARG A 255 -7.59 18.79 20.11
N ARG A 256 -7.52 19.11 21.42
CA ARG A 256 -6.45 19.93 22.00
C ARG A 256 -5.10 19.19 22.05
N GLY A 257 -5.10 17.86 21.92
CA GLY A 257 -3.92 17.03 21.73
C GLY A 257 -3.31 16.44 23.00
N GLU A 258 -3.41 17.11 24.15
CA GLU A 258 -2.80 16.64 25.41
C GLU A 258 -3.30 15.25 25.84
N LEU A 259 -4.61 15.02 25.71
CA LEU A 259 -5.20 13.71 26.02
C LEU A 259 -4.73 12.63 25.05
N ALA A 260 -4.65 12.94 23.75
CA ALA A 260 -4.22 11.98 22.73
C ALA A 260 -2.78 11.50 22.98
N GLU A 261 -1.86 12.43 23.27
CA GLU A 261 -0.47 12.12 23.61
C GLU A 261 -0.37 11.31 24.91
N THR A 262 -1.15 11.68 25.93
CA THR A 262 -1.20 10.96 27.20
C THR A 262 -1.69 9.52 27.02
N LEU A 263 -2.78 9.32 26.27
CA LEU A 263 -3.33 7.99 25.97
C LEU A 263 -2.34 7.17 25.15
N LEU A 264 -1.74 7.74 24.10
CA LEU A 264 -0.72 7.07 23.31
C LEU A 264 0.46 6.62 24.17
N ALA A 265 0.97 7.48 25.05
CA ALA A 265 2.06 7.15 25.95
C ALA A 265 1.71 5.99 26.90
N ARG A 266 0.50 5.99 27.47
CA ARG A 266 0.01 4.91 28.36
C ARG A 266 -0.17 3.60 27.61
N LEU A 267 -0.83 3.62 26.46
CA LEU A 267 -1.06 2.43 25.63
C LEU A 267 0.27 1.85 25.14
N ARG A 268 1.21 2.68 24.68
CA ARG A 268 2.56 2.23 24.27
C ARG A 268 3.35 1.64 25.42
N ARG A 269 3.29 2.24 26.61
CA ARG A 269 3.94 1.66 27.80
C ARG A 269 3.34 0.30 28.17
N ARG A 270 2.02 0.14 28.02
CA ARG A 270 1.31 -1.08 28.41
C ARG A 270 1.39 -2.21 27.38
N PHE A 271 1.44 -1.90 26.10
CA PHE A 271 1.33 -2.88 24.99
C PHE A 271 2.52 -2.85 24.01
N GLY A 272 3.49 -1.97 24.23
CA GLY A 272 4.62 -1.74 23.31
C GLY A 272 5.87 -2.60 23.58
N HIS A 273 5.88 -3.41 24.64
CA HIS A 273 7.08 -4.13 25.08
C HIS A 273 6.96 -5.65 24.97
N ASP A 274 5.80 -6.22 25.36
CA ASP A 274 5.57 -7.66 25.31
C ASP A 274 5.18 -8.11 23.91
N ARG A 275 5.68 -9.27 23.48
CA ARG A 275 5.28 -9.87 22.20
C ARG A 275 3.92 -10.58 22.30
N PRO A 276 3.10 -10.55 21.24
CA PRO A 276 3.21 -9.65 20.10
C PRO A 276 3.03 -8.20 20.55
N VAL A 277 3.88 -7.30 20.05
CA VAL A 277 3.79 -5.88 20.33
C VAL A 277 2.50 -5.35 19.71
N ALA A 278 1.74 -4.55 20.44
CA ALA A 278 0.59 -3.84 19.88
C ALA A 278 0.76 -2.34 20.10
N TRP A 279 1.46 -1.71 19.17
CA TRP A 279 1.88 -0.33 19.25
C TRP A 279 0.81 0.61 18.72
N SER A 280 0.23 1.44 19.60
CA SER A 280 -0.63 2.54 19.18
C SER A 280 0.20 3.60 18.43
N ALA A 281 0.04 3.65 17.11
CA ALA A 281 0.79 4.54 16.22
C ALA A 281 0.25 5.97 16.27
N ALA A 282 -1.07 6.15 16.18
CA ALA A 282 -1.73 7.46 16.19
C ALA A 282 -3.17 7.35 16.68
N ILE A 283 -3.70 8.45 17.21
CA ILE A 283 -5.13 8.64 17.47
C ILE A 283 -5.59 9.77 16.55
N GLU A 284 -6.55 9.46 15.68
CA GLU A 284 -7.18 10.40 14.77
C GLU A 284 -8.64 10.60 15.19
N LEU A 285 -9.10 11.84 15.19
CA LEU A 285 -10.53 12.13 15.32
C LEU A 285 -11.19 11.96 13.96
N GLU A 286 -12.29 11.23 13.92
CA GLU A 286 -13.14 11.25 12.74
C GLU A 286 -13.82 12.61 12.66
N PRO A 287 -13.81 13.26 11.49
CA PRO A 287 -14.53 14.49 11.30
C PRO A 287 -16.01 14.26 11.59
N GLU A 288 -16.62 15.12 12.40
CA GLU A 288 -18.08 15.26 12.43
C GLU A 288 -18.55 15.54 10.99
N ALA A 289 -19.74 15.05 10.64
CA ALA A 289 -20.26 14.93 9.27
C ALA A 289 -19.89 16.08 8.31
N ALA A 290 -19.88 15.77 7.00
CA ALA A 290 -19.55 16.71 5.93
C ALA A 290 -20.08 18.12 6.21
N VAL A 291 -19.18 19.09 6.21
CA VAL A 291 -19.49 20.50 6.53
C VAL A 291 -20.69 20.93 5.69
N PRO A 292 -21.83 21.31 6.33
CA PRO A 292 -23.03 21.68 5.60
C PRO A 292 -22.72 22.81 4.61
N PRO A 293 -23.17 22.72 3.34
CA PRO A 293 -22.95 23.78 2.36
C PRO A 293 -23.47 25.16 2.81
N ALA A 294 -24.45 25.19 3.73
CA ALA A 294 -24.97 26.44 4.29
C ALA A 294 -23.95 27.18 5.18
N TRP A 295 -22.96 26.49 5.77
CA TRP A 295 -21.97 27.13 6.65
C TRP A 295 -21.03 28.05 5.88
N SER A 296 -20.74 27.74 4.61
CA SER A 296 -19.95 28.64 3.76
C SER A 296 -20.71 29.89 3.31
N GLN A 297 -22.02 29.97 3.56
CA GLN A 297 -22.84 31.15 3.26
C GLN A 297 -22.99 32.10 4.46
N GLN A 298 -22.52 31.68 5.64
CA GLN A 298 -22.56 32.52 6.84
C GLN A 298 -21.58 33.69 6.71
N ASP A 299 -21.98 34.87 7.20
CA ASP A 299 -21.09 36.03 7.33
C ASP A 299 -20.34 35.93 8.67
N SER A 300 -19.41 34.98 8.74
CA SER A 300 -18.65 34.62 9.94
C SER A 300 -17.24 34.16 9.56
N LEU A 301 -16.32 34.12 10.54
CA LEU A 301 -14.96 33.57 10.36
C LEU A 301 -14.99 32.14 9.81
N LEU A 302 -15.97 31.34 10.26
CA LEU A 302 -16.22 30.00 9.72
C LEU A 302 -16.61 30.04 8.24
N GLY A 303 -17.53 30.93 7.86
CA GLY A 303 -17.93 31.11 6.48
C GLY A 303 -16.78 31.54 5.58
N ASP A 304 -15.96 32.50 6.03
CA ASP A 304 -14.77 32.97 5.32
C ASP A 304 -13.73 31.86 5.14
N PHE A 305 -13.45 31.10 6.20
CA PHE A 305 -12.54 29.95 6.14
C PHE A 305 -13.01 28.92 5.10
N LEU A 306 -14.30 28.55 5.12
CA LEU A 306 -14.85 27.55 4.20
C LEU A 306 -14.87 28.06 2.75
N ARG A 307 -15.13 29.35 2.52
CA ARG A 307 -15.06 29.97 1.18
C ARG A 307 -13.65 30.04 0.61
N ALA A 308 -12.63 30.05 1.46
CA ALA A 308 -11.24 30.04 1.03
C ALA A 308 -10.76 28.64 0.57
N LEU A 309 -11.37 27.54 1.02
CA LEU A 309 -10.87 26.18 0.71
C LEU A 309 -10.90 25.77 -0.77
N PRO A 310 -11.95 26.11 -1.57
CA PRO A 310 -12.01 25.74 -2.99
C PRO A 310 -10.84 26.27 -3.84
N GLN A 311 -10.20 27.37 -3.44
CA GLN A 311 -9.04 27.92 -4.15
C GLN A 311 -7.82 26.97 -4.12
N PHE A 312 -7.86 25.94 -3.27
CA PHE A 312 -6.81 24.92 -3.15
C PHE A 312 -7.14 23.58 -3.85
N ASP A 313 -8.37 23.38 -4.39
CA ASP A 313 -8.77 22.11 -5.04
C ASP A 313 -8.22 21.97 -6.48
N GLY A 314 -7.69 23.06 -7.07
CA GLY A 314 -6.92 23.03 -8.32
C GLY A 314 -7.73 22.83 -9.60
N GLU A 315 -9.07 22.92 -9.57
CA GLU A 315 -9.89 22.96 -10.79
C GLU A 315 -9.73 24.33 -11.47
N GLY A 316 -8.74 24.46 -12.35
CA GLY A 316 -8.59 25.63 -13.25
C GLY A 316 -7.17 26.12 -13.53
N THR A 317 -6.13 25.59 -12.89
CA THR A 317 -4.75 26.05 -13.08
C THR A 317 -3.83 24.92 -13.55
N ASN A 318 -2.99 25.20 -14.56
CA ASN A 318 -1.96 24.27 -15.06
C ASN A 318 -0.86 23.96 -14.03
N ASP A 319 -0.90 24.60 -12.86
CA ASP A 319 -0.03 24.35 -11.73
C ASP A 319 -0.90 23.96 -10.53
N PRO A 320 -0.79 22.71 -10.02
CA PRO A 320 -1.67 22.21 -8.97
C PRO A 320 -1.35 22.87 -7.63
N ALA A 321 -2.05 23.97 -7.31
CA ALA A 321 -2.14 24.65 -6.01
C ALA A 321 -0.87 24.51 -5.15
N ASP A 322 0.09 25.41 -5.38
CA ASP A 322 1.27 25.52 -4.55
C ASP A 322 0.86 25.96 -3.14
N LEU A 323 0.83 25.00 -2.21
CA LEU A 323 0.57 25.25 -0.79
C LEU A 323 1.74 26.00 -0.14
N SER A 324 2.84 26.26 -0.86
CA SER A 324 3.99 27.01 -0.35
C SER A 324 3.62 28.40 0.17
N GLY A 325 2.77 29.18 -0.51
CA GLY A 325 2.48 30.57 -0.11
C GLY A 325 1.85 30.70 1.29
N PRO A 326 0.71 30.06 1.58
CA PRO A 326 0.10 30.08 2.91
C PRO A 326 0.97 29.43 3.98
N LEU A 327 1.77 28.43 3.61
CA LEU A 327 2.61 27.67 4.55
C LEU A 327 4.00 28.27 4.74
N GLU A 328 4.51 29.13 3.86
CA GLU A 328 5.71 29.96 4.09
C GLU A 328 5.48 30.90 5.26
N LEU A 329 4.27 31.46 5.36
CA LEU A 329 3.81 32.26 6.49
C LEU A 329 3.84 31.49 7.83
N LEU A 330 3.56 30.18 7.81
CA LEU A 330 3.59 29.29 8.98
C LEU A 330 4.97 28.64 9.23
N ALA A 331 5.72 28.37 8.16
CA ALA A 331 7.04 27.75 8.16
C ALA A 331 8.12 28.71 8.67
N GLY A 332 7.94 30.02 8.47
CA GLY A 332 8.76 31.06 9.09
C GLY A 332 8.65 31.09 10.63
N GLN A 333 7.60 30.49 11.20
CA GLN A 333 7.34 30.50 12.65
C GLN A 333 7.68 29.19 13.38
N THR A 334 8.12 28.12 12.67
CA THR A 334 8.45 26.85 13.33
C THR A 334 9.72 26.18 12.77
N PRO A 335 10.56 25.54 13.61
CA PRO A 335 11.79 24.86 13.17
C PRO A 335 11.59 23.71 12.16
N ARG A 336 10.34 23.31 11.88
CA ARG A 336 9.97 22.20 10.98
C ARG A 336 9.69 22.63 9.53
N GLY A 337 9.77 23.92 9.20
CA GLY A 337 9.36 24.48 7.90
C GLY A 337 9.93 23.79 6.65
N ARG A 338 11.22 23.40 6.66
CA ARG A 338 11.84 22.72 5.49
C ARG A 338 11.40 21.27 5.30
N GLN A 339 10.89 20.60 6.33
CA GLN A 339 10.37 19.24 6.21
C GLN A 339 8.93 19.22 5.67
N LEU A 340 8.15 20.28 5.93
CA LEU A 340 6.80 20.44 5.38
C LEU A 340 6.81 20.57 3.85
N ASP A 341 7.79 21.26 3.28
CA ASP A 341 7.84 21.53 1.83
C ASP A 341 7.87 20.24 0.95
N ARG A 342 8.43 19.14 1.49
CA ARG A 342 8.40 17.83 0.83
C ARG A 342 7.09 17.05 1.05
N LEU A 343 6.39 17.29 2.16
CA LEU A 343 5.10 16.67 2.49
C LEU A 343 3.93 17.33 1.75
N LEU A 344 4.09 18.60 1.36
CA LEU A 344 3.05 19.43 0.75
C LEU A 344 2.92 19.25 -0.76
N ARG A 345 3.86 18.56 -1.42
CA ARG A 345 3.75 18.18 -2.82
C ARG A 345 2.85 16.96 -2.99
N LEU A 346 1.59 17.10 -2.61
CA LEU A 346 0.56 16.11 -2.90
C LEU A 346 0.34 16.08 -4.42
N SER A 347 1.00 15.12 -5.06
CA SER A 347 0.98 14.97 -6.52
C SER A 347 -0.33 14.34 -7.02
N ASP A 348 -1.06 13.63 -6.14
CA ASP A 348 -2.33 12.98 -6.46
C ASP A 348 -3.53 13.90 -6.13
N PRO A 349 -4.35 14.29 -7.12
CA PRO A 349 -5.56 15.09 -6.91
C PRO A 349 -6.56 14.48 -5.91
N ALA A 350 -6.67 13.15 -5.87
CA ALA A 350 -7.61 12.48 -4.97
C ALA A 350 -7.17 12.60 -3.50
N ASP A 351 -5.87 12.48 -3.24
CA ASP A 351 -5.31 12.66 -1.90
C ASP A 351 -5.41 14.13 -1.44
N ARG A 352 -5.23 15.08 -2.36
CA ARG A 352 -5.42 16.52 -2.09
C ARG A 352 -6.86 16.83 -1.67
N ARG A 353 -7.84 16.38 -2.46
CA ARG A 353 -9.27 16.59 -2.16
C ARG A 353 -9.65 15.99 -0.81
N ARG A 354 -9.14 14.79 -0.50
CA ARG A 354 -9.33 14.15 0.81
C ARG A 354 -8.71 14.98 1.95
N MET A 355 -7.51 15.53 1.74
CA MET A 355 -6.86 16.39 2.75
C MET A 355 -7.63 17.68 2.97
N LEU A 356 -8.10 18.34 1.91
CA LEU A 356 -8.92 19.55 2.00
C LEU A 356 -10.24 19.30 2.72
N GLN A 357 -10.90 18.17 2.46
CA GLN A 357 -12.10 17.78 3.21
C GLN A 357 -11.83 17.57 4.70
N LYS A 358 -10.71 16.90 5.04
CA LYS A 358 -10.27 16.78 6.44
C LYS A 358 -9.98 18.13 7.08
N ALA A 359 -9.30 19.02 6.36
CA ALA A 359 -9.01 20.39 6.82
C ALA A 359 -10.28 21.22 7.00
N ALA A 360 -11.25 21.09 6.07
CA ALA A 360 -12.55 21.74 6.15
C ALA A 360 -13.30 21.34 7.43
N ALA A 361 -13.42 20.03 7.67
CA ALA A 361 -14.11 19.52 8.83
C ALA A 361 -13.40 19.86 10.14
N LEU A 362 -12.06 19.79 10.16
CA LEU A 362 -11.26 20.17 11.33
C LEU A 362 -11.39 21.65 11.65
N GLY A 363 -11.18 22.52 10.65
CA GLY A 363 -11.31 23.96 10.82
C GLY A 363 -12.74 24.38 11.18
N ALA A 364 -13.75 23.76 10.58
CA ALA A 364 -15.14 24.00 10.92
C ALA A 364 -15.45 23.62 12.36
N SER A 365 -14.93 22.47 12.81
CA SER A 365 -15.15 22.01 14.18
C SER A 365 -14.37 22.86 15.21
N LEU A 366 -13.20 23.40 14.87
CA LEU A 366 -12.45 24.32 15.72
C LEU A 366 -13.18 25.67 15.86
N LEU A 367 -13.59 26.26 14.75
CA LEU A 367 -14.26 27.57 14.70
C LEU A 367 -15.71 27.56 15.22
N THR A 368 -16.32 26.38 15.41
CA THR A 368 -17.64 26.24 16.05
C THR A 368 -17.56 25.86 17.53
N SER A 369 -16.40 25.39 17.99
CA SER A 369 -16.21 24.96 19.38
C SER A 369 -15.93 26.09 20.38
N GLU A 370 -15.69 27.32 19.91
CA GLU A 370 -15.49 28.49 20.77
C GLU A 370 -16.80 29.08 21.33
N ASP A 371 -17.97 28.62 20.87
CA ASP A 371 -19.28 29.22 21.18
C ASP A 371 -20.15 28.43 22.18
N LYS A 372 -19.60 27.47 22.94
CA LYS A 372 -20.35 26.83 24.04
C LYS A 372 -19.80 27.29 25.41
N PRO A 373 -20.60 28.04 26.20
CA PRO A 373 -20.20 28.60 27.49
C PRO A 373 -19.89 27.55 28.55
#